data_AF-A0A8J6S4Q0-F1
#
_entry.id   AF-A0A8J6S4Q0-F1
#
_cell.length_a   1.000
_cell.length_b   1.000
_cell.length_c   1.000
_cell.angle_alpha   90.00
_cell.angle_beta   90.00
_cell.angle_gamma   90.00
#
_symmetry.space_group_name_H-M   'P 1'
#
loop_
_entity.id
_entity.type
_entity.pdbx_description
1 polymer ?
#
loop_
_entity_poly.entity_id
_entity_poly.type
_entity_poly.pdbx_seq_one_letter_code
_entity_poly.pdbx_strand_id
1 'polypeptide(L)' 'MISRRTFVNVLLASCLALIAWFNISPSASALGGKLPSVNQPAPEFTLPTNNGDRELSLSDYRGKWVVLYFGSPA' A
#
# COMPACT_ATOMS: atom_id res chain seq x y z
N MET A 1 40.84 28.19 8.32
CA MET A 1 40.32 27.68 7.03
C MET A 1 39.63 26.36 7.32
N ILE A 2 38.31 26.31 7.24
CA ILE A 2 37.58 25.04 7.41
C ILE A 2 37.96 24.09 6.27
N SER A 3 38.30 22.85 6.59
CA SER A 3 38.63 21.83 5.60
C SER A 3 37.42 21.57 4.70
N ARG A 4 37.64 21.42 3.39
CA ARG A 4 36.59 21.12 2.38
C ARG A 4 35.70 19.95 2.82
N ARG A 5 36.29 18.93 3.47
CA ARG A 5 35.57 17.75 3.97
C ARG A 5 34.63 18.10 5.13
N THR A 6 35.09 18.92 6.06
CA THR A 6 34.30 19.36 7.21
C THR A 6 33.13 20.25 6.77
N PHE A 7 33.35 21.13 5.81
CA PHE A 7 32.29 21.97 5.24
C PHE A 7 31.19 21.13 4.59
N VAL A 8 31.58 20.16 3.74
CA VAL A 8 30.61 19.26 3.07
C VAL A 8 29.84 18.41 4.08
N ASN A 9 30.51 17.88 5.11
CA ASN A 9 29.84 17.06 6.12
C ASN A 9 28.81 17.85 6.94
N VAL A 10 29.14 19.08 7.35
CA VAL A 10 28.20 19.95 8.08
C VAL A 10 27.01 20.33 7.20
N LEU A 11 27.25 20.66 5.94
CA LEU A 11 26.19 20.94 4.97
C LEU A 11 25.25 19.73 4.82
N LEU A 12 25.80 18.53 4.58
CA LEU A 12 25.01 17.31 4.39
C LEU A 12 24.19 16.96 5.63
N ALA A 13 24.80 17.04 6.82
CA ALA A 13 24.12 16.78 8.09
C ALA A 13 22.98 17.78 8.33
N SER A 14 23.21 19.07 8.04
CA SER A 14 22.17 20.09 8.16
C SER A 14 21.01 19.86 7.19
N CYS A 15 21.28 19.47 5.94
CA CYS A 15 20.23 19.14 4.97
C CYS A 15 19.40 17.93 5.41
N LEU A 16 20.04 16.85 5.88
CA LEU A 16 19.33 15.66 6.35
C LEU A 16 18.46 15.96 7.58
N ALA A 17 18.96 16.77 8.52
CA ALA A 17 18.20 17.20 9.69
C ALA A 17 16.96 18.03 9.27
N LEU A 18 17.10 18.93 8.30
CA LEU A 18 15.99 19.72 7.78
C LEU A 18 14.95 18.84 7.07
N ILE A 19 15.38 17.92 6.20
CA ILE A 19 14.47 16.99 5.49
C ILE A 19 13.65 16.15 6.47
N ALA A 20 14.30 15.62 7.51
CA ALA A 20 13.62 14.87 8.56
C ALA A 20 12.63 15.73 9.34
N TRP A 21 12.98 16.99 9.64
CA TRP A 21 12.11 17.92 10.37
C TRP A 21 10.83 18.26 9.60
N PHE A 22 10.95 18.44 8.28
CA PHE A 22 9.82 18.76 7.41
C PHE A 22 8.91 17.55 7.11
N ASN A 23 9.20 16.35 7.65
CA ASN A 23 8.41 15.14 7.44
C ASN A 23 8.05 14.92 5.97
N ILE A 24 9.00 15.19 5.06
CA ILE A 24 8.85 14.97 3.62
C ILE A 24 8.93 13.45 3.39
N SER A 25 7.88 12.76 3.79
CA SER A 25 7.67 11.35 3.47
C SER A 25 6.98 11.30 2.11
N PRO A 26 7.49 10.52 1.15
CA PRO A 26 6.79 10.32 -0.10
C PRO A 26 5.41 9.73 0.21
N SER A 27 4.38 10.29 -0.42
CA SER A 27 3.02 9.76 -0.33
C SER A 27 3.04 8.30 -0.75
N ALA A 28 2.51 7.41 0.10
CA ALA A 28 2.34 6.03 -0.29
C ALA A 28 1.42 5.97 -1.52
N SER A 29 1.92 5.43 -2.63
CA SER A 29 1.12 5.19 -3.82
C SER A 29 0.12 4.07 -3.52
N ALA A 30 -1.11 4.46 -3.17
CA ALA A 30 -2.21 3.52 -2.96
C ALA A 30 -2.70 2.97 -4.30
N LEU A 31 -2.01 1.95 -4.82
CA LEU A 31 -2.33 1.29 -6.09
C LEU A 31 -3.73 0.64 -6.10
N GLY A 32 -4.30 0.35 -4.93
CA GLY A 32 -5.59 -0.33 -4.76
C GLY A 32 -6.84 0.53 -4.95
N GLY A 33 -6.69 1.82 -5.28
CA GLY A 33 -7.83 2.72 -5.48
C GLY A 33 -8.66 2.97 -4.21
N LYS A 34 -9.94 3.31 -4.40
CA LYS A 34 -10.87 3.62 -3.29
C LYS A 34 -11.46 2.34 -2.72
N LEU A 35 -11.40 2.18 -1.40
CA LEU A 35 -12.02 1.06 -0.70
C LEU A 35 -13.56 1.10 -0.79
N PRO A 36 -14.23 -0.07 -0.83
CA PRO A 36 -15.69 -0.15 -0.77
C PRO A 36 -16.26 0.51 0.49
N SER A 37 -17.41 1.15 0.35
CA SER A 37 -18.12 1.78 1.47
C SER A 37 -18.71 0.73 2.42
N VAL A 38 -18.65 0.99 3.72
CA VAL A 38 -19.27 0.15 4.75
C VAL A 38 -20.80 0.18 4.63
N ASN A 39 -21.46 -0.92 4.99
CA ASN A 39 -22.93 -1.10 4.94
C ASN A 39 -23.54 -0.97 3.54
N GLN A 40 -22.75 -1.13 2.49
CA GLN A 40 -23.23 -1.27 1.13
C GLN A 40 -23.01 -2.71 0.64
N PRO A 41 -23.76 -3.20 -0.36
CA PRO A 41 -23.45 -4.46 -1.01
C PRO A 41 -22.00 -4.48 -1.47
N ALA A 42 -21.28 -5.56 -1.17
CA ALA A 42 -19.92 -5.72 -1.66
C ALA A 42 -19.93 -5.83 -3.20
N PRO A 43 -18.93 -5.25 -3.91
CA PRO A 43 -18.81 -5.40 -5.35
C PRO A 43 -18.74 -6.86 -5.76
N GLU A 44 -19.45 -7.23 -6.82
CA GLU A 44 -19.36 -8.57 -7.38
C GLU A 44 -17.97 -8.81 -7.97
N PHE A 45 -17.51 -10.05 -7.83
CA PHE A 45 -16.28 -10.54 -8.45
C PHE A 45 -16.47 -12.01 -8.85
N THR A 46 -15.71 -12.42 -9.85
CA THR A 46 -15.49 -13.82 -10.21
C THR A 46 -13.98 -13.99 -10.36
N LEU A 47 -13.41 -14.93 -9.60
CA LEU A 47 -11.96 -15.15 -9.55
C LEU A 47 -11.64 -16.63 -9.76
N PRO A 48 -10.53 -16.96 -10.44
CA PRO A 48 -10.05 -18.33 -10.48
C PRO A 48 -9.62 -18.79 -9.08
N THR A 49 -9.82 -20.07 -8.81
CA THR A 49 -9.22 -20.74 -7.66
C THR A 49 -7.71 -20.86 -7.84
N ASN A 50 -6.96 -21.07 -6.75
CA ASN A 50 -5.50 -21.18 -6.80
C ASN A 50 -4.98 -22.28 -7.73
N ASN A 51 -5.75 -23.33 -7.99
CA ASN A 51 -5.39 -24.40 -8.93
C ASN A 51 -5.80 -24.09 -10.37
N GLY A 52 -6.58 -23.03 -10.61
CA GLY A 52 -7.05 -22.64 -11.95
C GLY A 52 -8.19 -23.47 -12.52
N ASP A 53 -8.54 -24.60 -11.91
CA ASP A 53 -9.54 -25.55 -12.44
C ASP A 53 -10.99 -25.04 -12.38
N ARG A 54 -11.25 -24.04 -11.53
CA ARG A 54 -12.59 -23.51 -11.25
C ARG A 54 -12.55 -22.03 -10.95
N GLU A 55 -13.66 -21.36 -11.21
CA GLU A 55 -13.92 -19.99 -10.77
C GLU A 55 -14.85 -19.98 -9.55
N LEU A 56 -14.73 -18.94 -8.74
CA LEU A 56 -15.59 -18.64 -7.60
C LEU A 56 -16.12 -17.22 -7.75
N SER A 57 -17.43 -17.08 -7.62
CA SER A 57 -18.11 -15.78 -7.58
C SER A 57 -18.57 -15.43 -6.18
N LEU A 58 -18.71 -14.14 -5.90
CA LEU A 58 -19.27 -13.68 -4.62
C LEU A 58 -20.71 -14.20 -4.39
N SER A 59 -21.48 -14.32 -5.46
CA SER A 59 -22.83 -14.87 -5.46
C SER A 59 -22.89 -16.34 -4.97
N ASP A 60 -21.83 -17.13 -5.14
CA ASP A 60 -21.77 -18.52 -4.68
C ASP A 60 -21.80 -18.64 -3.15
N TYR A 61 -21.48 -17.55 -2.44
CA TYR A 61 -21.42 -17.49 -0.98
C TYR A 61 -22.62 -16.77 -0.34
N ARG A 62 -23.71 -16.51 -1.08
CA ARG A 62 -24.91 -15.88 -0.52
C ARG A 62 -25.44 -16.67 0.68
N GLY A 63 -25.84 -15.95 1.73
CA GLY A 63 -26.29 -16.53 2.99
C GLY A 63 -25.17 -16.98 3.94
N LYS A 64 -23.89 -16.73 3.60
CA LYS A 64 -22.73 -16.99 4.46
C LYS A 64 -22.02 -15.68 4.81
N TRP A 65 -21.36 -15.66 5.96
CA TRP A 65 -20.40 -14.60 6.29
C TRP A 65 -19.11 -14.84 5.49
N VAL A 66 -18.63 -13.81 4.80
CA VAL A 66 -17.45 -13.88 3.92
C VAL A 66 -16.42 -12.84 4.36
N VAL A 67 -15.16 -13.25 4.45
CA VAL A 67 -14.01 -12.36 4.67
C VAL A 67 -13.07 -12.49 3.47
N LEU A 68 -12.78 -11.37 2.80
CA LEU A 68 -11.86 -11.34 1.67
C LEU A 68 -10.44 -11.02 2.17
N TYR A 69 -9.50 -11.91 1.86
CA TYR A 69 -8.09 -11.74 2.16
C TYR A 69 -7.32 -11.45 0.87
N PHE A 70 -6.72 -10.26 0.78
CA PHE A 70 -5.89 -9.86 -0.35
C PHE A 70 -4.42 -10.00 0.03
N GLY A 71 -3.74 -11.01 -0.54
CA GLY A 71 -2.30 -11.23 -0.37
C GLY A 71 -1.51 -10.77 -1.60
N SER A 72 -0.25 -10.36 -1.40
CA SER A 72 0.69 -10.18 -2.51
C SER A 72 1.17 -11.55 -3.01
N PRO A 73 1.27 -11.78 -4.34
CA PRO A 73 2.05 -12.91 -4.82
C PRO A 73 3.49 -12.75 -4.30
N ALA A 74 4.04 -13.85 -3.80
CA ALA A 74 5.43 -13.95 -3.36
C ALA A 74 6.38 -13.97 -4.57
#